data_AF-A0A511D2K7-F1
#
_entry.id   AF-A0A511D2K7-F1
#
_cell.length_a   1.000
_cell.length_b   1.000
_cell.length_c   1.000
_cell.angle_alpha   90.00
_cell.angle_beta   90.00
_cell.angle_gamma   90.00
#
_symmetry.space_group_name_H-M   'P 1'
#
loop_
_entity.id
_entity.type
_entity.pdbx_description
1 polymer ?
#
loop_
_entity_poly.entity_id
_entity_poly.type
_entity_poly.pdbx_seq_one_letter_code
_entity_poly.pdbx_strand_id
1 'polypeptide(L)' 'MADLPYDVRRRLDEIFGDVLPAVTRDEVPEAEPAAHTDGTPAVEQWLRDNRPPHHDRG' A
#
# COMPACT_ATOMS: atom_id res chain seq x y z
N MET A 1 23.36 19.78 1.17
CA MET A 1 22.46 19.08 2.10
C MET A 1 22.92 19.45 3.50
N ALA A 2 22.15 20.23 4.25
CA ALA A 2 22.53 20.60 5.61
C ALA A 2 22.29 19.40 6.53
N ASP A 3 23.30 18.98 7.28
CA ASP A 3 23.14 17.91 8.27
C ASP A 3 22.20 18.37 9.38
N LEU A 4 21.11 17.63 9.56
CA LEU A 4 20.14 17.92 10.61
C LEU A 4 20.70 17.50 11.99
N PRO A 5 20.44 18.29 13.05
CA PRO A 5 20.78 17.93 14.42
C PRO A 5 20.25 16.53 14.78
N TYR A 6 20.96 15.81 15.66
CA TYR A 6 20.65 14.41 16.00
C TYR A 6 19.20 14.23 16.50
N ASP A 7 18.72 15.13 17.35
CA ASP A 7 17.34 15.07 17.87
C ASP A 7 16.29 15.23 16.77
N VAL A 8 16.60 16.04 15.76
CA VAL A 8 15.74 16.22 14.59
C VAL A 8 15.69 14.93 13.77
N ARG A 9 16.84 14.27 13.57
CA ARG A 9 16.93 12.97 12.87
C ARG A 9 16.17 11.87 13.61
N ARG A 10 16.40 11.70 14.92
CA ARG A 10 15.69 10.71 15.74
C ARG A 10 14.18 10.91 15.67
N ARG A 11 13.72 12.16 15.71
CA ARG A 11 12.30 12.47 15.61
C ARG A 11 11.72 12.17 14.23
N LEU A 12 12.50 12.39 13.18
CA LEU A 12 12.11 12.01 11.82
C LEU A 12 12.01 10.49 11.68
N ASP A 13 12.95 9.73 12.25
CA ASP A 13 12.93 8.26 12.21
C ASP A 13 11.77 7.68 13.03
N GLU A 14 11.36 8.32 14.13
CA GLU A 14 10.15 7.92 14.86
C GLU A 14 8.86 8.12 14.06
N ILE A 15 8.82 9.10 13.15
CA ILE A 15 7.62 9.53 12.42
C ILE A 15 7.55 8.90 11.02
N PHE A 16 8.68 8.88 10.34
CA PHE A 16 8.86 8.43 8.96
C PHE A 16 9.73 7.17 8.88
N GLY A 17 10.03 6.56 10.02
CA GLY A 17 10.66 5.25 10.09
C GLY A 17 9.71 4.17 9.61
N ASP A 18 9.58 4.11 8.30
CA ASP A 18 9.75 2.91 7.49
C ASP A 18 10.32 3.38 6.15
N VAL A 19 11.44 2.77 5.77
CA VAL A 19 12.19 3.13 4.57
C VAL A 19 11.34 2.80 3.35
N LEU A 20 11.10 3.81 2.50
CA LEU A 20 10.48 3.57 1.20
C LEU A 20 11.36 2.61 0.39
N PRO A 21 10.76 1.62 -0.29
CA PRO A 21 11.54 0.71 -1.12
C PRO A 21 12.29 1.50 -2.20
N ALA A 22 13.49 1.04 -2.52
CA ALA A 22 14.34 1.65 -3.54
C ALA A 22 13.70 1.63 -4.95
N VAL A 23 12.69 0.78 -5.12
CA VAL A 23 11.96 0.52 -6.36
C VAL A 23 10.46 0.63 -6.06
N THR A 24 9.70 1.10 -7.04
CA THR A 24 8.24 1.19 -6.91
C THR A 24 7.60 -0.20 -7.00
N ARG A 25 6.35 -0.33 -6.56
CA ARG A 25 5.64 -1.62 -6.52
C ARG A 25 5.55 -2.32 -7.88
N ASP A 26 5.51 -1.56 -8.97
CA ASP A 26 5.48 -2.05 -10.36
C ASP A 26 6.83 -2.60 -10.85
N GLU A 27 7.93 -2.20 -10.23
CA GLU A 27 9.28 -2.74 -10.51
C GLU A 27 9.57 -4.04 -9.74
N VAL A 28 8.78 -4.32 -8.70
CA VAL A 28 8.86 -5.58 -7.95
C VAL A 28 8.17 -6.67 -8.78
N PRO A 29 8.88 -7.73 -9.21
CA PRO A 29 8.22 -8.86 -9.85
C PRO A 29 7.20 -9.43 -8.88
N GLU A 30 5.98 -9.68 -9.36
CA GLU A 30 4.87 -10.13 -8.53
C GLU A 30 5.31 -11.32 -7.68
N ALA A 31 5.57 -11.07 -6.39
CA ALA A 31 5.86 -12.12 -5.46
C ALA A 31 4.61 -13.00 -5.39
N GLU A 32 4.80 -14.32 -5.46
CA GLU A 32 3.73 -15.31 -5.23
C GLU A 32 2.78 -14.76 -4.17
N PRO A 33 1.50 -14.52 -4.51
CA PRO A 33 0.63 -13.70 -3.69
C PRO A 33 0.60 -14.30 -2.29
N ALA A 34 1.03 -13.50 -1.30
CA ALA A 34 1.02 -13.89 0.10
C ALA A 34 -0.44 -14.13 0.51
N ALA A 35 -0.94 -15.35 0.25
CA ALA A 35 -2.34 -15.77 0.36
C ALA A 35 -3.30 -14.58 0.38
N HIS A 36 -3.30 -13.77 -0.67
CA HIS A 36 -4.24 -12.68 -0.76
C HIS A 36 -5.61 -13.33 -0.72
N THR A 37 -6.41 -13.00 0.29
CA THR A 37 -7.82 -13.42 0.41
C THR A 37 -8.70 -12.83 -0.70
N ASP A 38 -8.07 -12.26 -1.74
CA ASP A 38 -8.64 -11.87 -3.02
C ASP A 38 -9.25 -13.12 -3.67
N GLY A 39 -10.57 -13.23 -3.59
CA GLY A 39 -11.33 -14.39 -4.06
C GLY A 39 -12.06 -15.17 -2.98
N THR A 40 -11.93 -14.81 -1.69
CA THR A 40 -12.85 -15.35 -0.68
C THR A 40 -14.27 -14.85 -0.94
N PRO A 41 -15.32 -15.67 -0.66
CA PRO A 41 -16.71 -15.25 -0.86
C PRO A 41 -17.08 -13.94 -0.14
N ALA A 42 -16.42 -13.65 0.99
CA ALA A 42 -16.63 -12.42 1.76
C ALA A 42 -16.10 -11.17 1.04
N VAL A 43 -14.91 -11.27 0.43
CA VAL A 43 -14.30 -10.16 -0.34
C VAL A 43 -15.10 -9.90 -1.61
N GLU A 44 -15.53 -10.96 -2.29
CA GLU A 44 -16.41 -10.87 -3.47
C GLU A 44 -17.76 -10.20 -3.15
N GLN A 45 -18.35 -10.55 -2.00
CA GLN A 45 -19.60 -9.94 -1.56
C GLN A 45 -19.43 -8.44 -1.29
N TRP A 46 -18.37 -8.07 -0.56
CA TRP A 46 -18.07 -6.67 -0.26
C TRP A 46 -17.84 -5.83 -1.53
N LEU A 47 -17.13 -6.37 -2.52
CA LEU A 47 -16.90 -5.70 -3.81
C LEU A 47 -18.20 -5.43 -4.58
N ARG A 48 -19.14 -6.39 -4.58
CA ARG A 48 -20.46 -6.22 -5.24
C ARG A 48 -21.30 -5.16 -4.53
N ASP A 49 -21.29 -5.15 -3.20
CA ASP A 49 -22.08 -4.22 -2.38
C ASP A 49 -21.58 -2.77 -2.48
N ASN A 50 -20.31 -2.56 -2.83
CA ASN A 50 -19.66 -1.24 -2.89
C ASN A 50 -19.36 -0.78 -4.32
N ARG A 51 -20.05 -1.35 -5.32
CA ARG A 51 -19.82 -0.99 -6.72
C ARG A 51 -20.21 0.47 -6.98
N PRO A 52 -19.32 1.29 -7.58
CA PRO A 52 -19.65 2.67 -7.94
C PRO A 52 -20.86 2.75 -8.88
N PRO A 53 -21.68 3.82 -8.79
CA PRO A 53 -22.97 3.93 -9.49
C PRO A 53 -22.86 4.02 -11.03
N HIS A 54 -21.65 4.15 -11.59
CA HIS A 54 -21.42 4.27 -13.02
C HIS A 54 -21.03 2.95 -13.71
N HIS A 55 -20.98 1.86 -12.95
CA HIS A 55 -20.33 0.65 -13.42
C HIS A 55 -21.24 -0.25 -14.27
N ASP A 56 -22.55 0.02 -14.33
CA ASP A 56 -23.56 -0.76 -15.08
C ASP A 56 -24.08 -0.10 -16.36
N ARG A 57 -23.59 1.10 -16.71
CA ARG A 57 -24.00 1.79 -17.94
C ARG A 57 -22.91 1.66 -19.00
N GLY A 58 -22.83 0.46 -19.58
CA GLY A 58 -22.34 0.27 -20.94
C GLY A 58 -23.48 0.48 -21.93
#